data_AF-A0ABD0NDD9-F1
#
_entry.id   AF-A0ABD0NDD9-F1
#
_cell.length_a   1.000
_cell.length_b   1.000
_cell.length_c   1.000
_cell.angle_alpha   90.00
_cell.angle_beta   90.00
_cell.angle_gamma   90.00
#
_symmetry.space_group_name_H-M   'P 1'
#
loop_
_entity.id
_entity.type
_entity.pdbx_description
1 polymer ?
#
loop_
_entity_poly.entity_id
_entity_poly.type
_entity_poly.pdbx_seq_one_letter_code
_entity_poly.pdbx_strand_id
1 'polypeptide(L)'
;LGQLDKAASAAHTYFQANPEHVEMGEDLERYKAEKGVKEEHFIDRESRPHQKAFFAGVKLYDKGNYEESVMLFEEALTKYYRADVECRALCEGPQHFEEQSHVLYKYNLYELIS
;
A
#
# COMPACT_ATOMS: atom_id res chain seq x y z
N LEU A 1 -0.98 28.21 -16.03
CA LEU A 1 -0.33 27.26 -16.96
C LEU A 1 1.17 27.26 -16.66
N GLY A 2 1.82 26.09 -16.63
CA GLY A 2 3.26 25.98 -16.32
C GLY A 2 3.64 25.54 -14.89
N GLN A 3 2.71 25.01 -14.09
CA GLN A 3 3.00 24.43 -12.76
C GLN A 3 3.32 22.93 -12.90
N LEU A 4 4.41 22.61 -13.59
CA LEU A 4 4.79 21.24 -13.92
C LEU A 4 5.06 20.39 -12.67
N ASP A 5 5.55 21.02 -11.60
CA ASP A 5 5.74 20.43 -10.29
C ASP A 5 4.43 19.91 -9.68
N LYS A 6 3.38 20.73 -9.72
CA LYS A 6 2.05 20.35 -9.19
C LYS A 6 1.37 19.33 -10.08
N ALA A 7 1.53 19.45 -11.40
CA ALA A 7 0.97 18.48 -12.35
C ALA A 7 1.57 17.08 -12.13
N ALA A 8 2.90 16.98 -12.02
CA ALA A 8 3.59 15.73 -11.72
C ALA A 8 3.18 15.15 -10.36
N SER A 9 3.08 15.99 -9.32
CA SER A 9 2.63 15.54 -7.98
C SER A 9 1.19 15.02 -7.99
N ALA A 10 0.28 15.66 -8.71
CA ALA A 10 -1.11 15.21 -8.83
C ALA A 10 -1.22 13.89 -9.60
N ALA A 11 -0.56 13.79 -10.75
CA ALA A 11 -0.53 12.56 -11.54
C ALA A 11 0.07 11.40 -10.75
N HIS A 12 1.17 11.64 -10.03
CA HIS A 12 1.80 10.64 -9.19
C HIS A 12 0.89 10.18 -8.05
N THR A 13 0.23 11.12 -7.36
CA THR A 13 -0.73 10.80 -6.29
C THR A 13 -1.86 9.92 -6.82
N TYR A 14 -2.45 10.27 -7.97
CA TYR A 14 -3.51 9.47 -8.58
C TYR A 14 -3.03 8.07 -8.96
N PHE A 15 -1.85 7.95 -9.56
CA PHE A 15 -1.30 6.65 -9.97
C PHE A 15 -1.02 5.72 -8.77
N GLN A 16 -0.54 6.24 -7.64
CA GLN A 16 -0.31 5.43 -6.44
C GLN A 16 -1.59 4.77 -5.92
N ALA A 17 -2.73 5.44 -6.06
CA ALA A 17 -4.04 4.87 -5.69
C ALA A 17 -4.63 3.97 -6.79
N ASN A 18 -4.17 4.09 -8.04
CA ASN A 18 -4.75 3.43 -9.22
C ASN A 18 -3.65 2.83 -10.12
N PRO A 19 -2.84 1.87 -9.63
CA PRO A 19 -1.68 1.37 -10.36
C PRO A 19 -2.02 0.62 -11.66
N GLU A 20 -3.25 0.11 -11.77
CA GLU A 20 -3.77 -0.59 -12.96
C GLU A 20 -4.18 0.37 -14.10
N HIS A 21 -4.20 1.69 -13.86
CA HIS A 21 -4.60 2.68 -14.86
C HIS A 21 -3.47 2.96 -15.86
N VAL A 22 -3.43 2.17 -16.93
CA VAL A 22 -2.35 2.15 -17.94
C VAL A 22 -1.98 3.53 -18.48
N GLU A 23 -2.96 4.34 -18.88
CA GLU A 23 -2.74 5.65 -19.50
C GLU A 23 -2.05 6.63 -18.53
N MET A 24 -2.25 6.45 -17.22
CA MET A 24 -1.60 7.30 -16.23
C MET A 24 -0.11 6.95 -16.10
N GLY A 25 0.25 5.68 -16.29
CA GLY A 25 1.65 5.27 -16.38
C GLY A 25 2.36 5.94 -17.55
N GLU A 26 1.72 5.99 -18.72
CA GLU A 26 2.25 6.69 -19.90
C GLU A 26 2.39 8.20 -19.66
N ASP A 27 1.40 8.81 -19.02
CA ASP A 27 1.43 10.23 -18.65
C ASP A 27 2.59 10.54 -17.68
N LEU A 28 2.88 9.66 -16.72
CA LEU A 28 4.00 9.81 -15.80
C LEU A 28 5.36 9.73 -16.51
N GLU A 29 5.53 8.78 -17.43
CA GLU A 29 6.76 8.70 -18.24
C GLU A 29 6.95 9.94 -19.10
N ARG A 30 5.85 10.49 -19.65
CA ARG A 30 5.90 11.76 -20.37
C ARG A 30 6.33 12.92 -19.48
N TYR A 31 5.78 13.03 -18.26
CA TYR A 31 6.22 14.05 -17.30
C TYR A 31 7.70 13.91 -16.94
N LYS A 32 8.21 12.68 -16.76
CA LYS A 32 9.64 12.45 -16.47
C LYS A 32 10.56 12.96 -17.58
N ALA A 33 10.10 12.91 -18.84
CA ALA A 33 10.84 13.39 -20.00
C ALA A 33 10.70 14.91 -20.24
N GLU A 34 9.78 15.60 -19.55
CA GLU A 34 9.49 17.01 -19.79
C GLU A 34 10.54 17.95 -19.15
N LYS A 35 11.00 18.93 -19.93
CA LYS A 35 12.02 19.88 -19.47
C LYS A 35 11.51 20.70 -18.29
N GLY A 36 12.22 20.63 -17.17
CA GLY A 36 11.87 21.36 -15.95
C GLY A 36 11.08 20.52 -14.94
N VAL A 37 10.67 19.30 -15.31
CA VAL A 37 10.24 18.29 -14.34
C VAL A 37 11.47 17.63 -13.73
N LYS A 38 11.40 17.34 -12.44
CA LYS A 38 12.45 16.68 -11.67
C LYS A 38 11.82 15.53 -10.89
N GLU A 39 12.66 14.56 -10.51
CA GLU A 39 12.24 13.42 -9.68
C GLU A 39 11.56 13.87 -8.36
N GLU A 40 12.04 14.97 -7.78
CA GLU A 40 11.48 15.56 -6.55
C GLU A 40 10.04 16.10 -6.71
N HIS A 41 9.51 16.22 -7.93
CA HIS A 41 8.12 16.63 -8.16
C HIS A 41 7.12 15.47 -8.06
N PHE A 42 7.58 14.22 -8.16
CA PHE A 42 6.73 13.02 -8.08
C PHE A 42 6.50 12.64 -6.61
N ILE A 43 5.69 13.45 -5.94
CA ILE A 43 5.33 13.27 -4.54
C ILE A 43 3.89 12.80 -4.44
N ASP A 44 3.70 11.67 -3.78
CA ASP A 44 2.38 11.20 -3.34
C ASP A 44 1.92 12.03 -2.14
N ARG A 45 0.96 12.92 -2.38
CA ARG A 45 0.41 13.81 -1.36
C ARG A 45 -0.59 13.14 -0.43
N GLU A 46 -1.09 11.96 -0.79
CA GLU A 46 -2.05 11.18 0.00
C GLU A 46 -1.38 10.00 0.73
N SER A 47 -0.07 9.81 0.53
CA SER A 47 0.71 8.77 1.20
C SER A 47 0.54 8.78 2.73
N ARG A 48 0.11 7.63 3.25
CA ARG A 48 -0.01 7.36 4.69
C ARG A 48 1.37 7.18 5.33
N PRO A 49 1.51 7.36 6.66
CA PRO A 49 2.81 7.24 7.34
C PRO A 49 3.54 5.92 7.11
N HIS A 50 2.82 4.79 7.03
CA HIS A 50 3.41 3.49 6.73
C HIS A 50 3.87 3.36 5.28
N GLN A 51 3.11 3.90 4.32
CA GLN A 51 3.50 3.92 2.91
C GLN A 51 4.77 4.77 2.70
N LYS A 52 4.88 5.92 3.37
CA LYS A 52 6.11 6.75 3.32
C LYS A 52 7.35 5.99 3.80
N ALA A 53 7.25 5.30 4.94
CA ALA A 53 8.34 4.48 5.46
C ALA A 53 8.67 3.32 4.52
N PHE A 54 7.65 2.64 3.98
CA PHE A 54 7.82 1.54 3.04
C PHE A 54 8.57 1.98 1.78
N PHE A 55 8.13 3.04 1.10
CA PHE A 55 8.79 3.54 -0.11
C PHE A 55 10.21 4.08 0.16
N ALA A 56 10.46 4.64 1.34
CA ALA A 56 11.81 5.01 1.74
C ALA A 56 12.70 3.76 1.92
N GLY A 57 12.16 2.69 2.51
CA GLY A 57 12.81 1.38 2.61
C GLY A 57 13.15 0.79 1.24
N VAL A 58 12.19 0.74 0.32
CA VAL A 58 12.40 0.28 -1.06
C VAL A 58 13.54 1.04 -1.75
N LYS A 59 13.60 2.37 -1.60
CA LYS A 59 14.70 3.18 -2.17
C LYS A 59 16.09 2.82 -1.63
N LEU A 60 16.19 2.36 -0.38
CA LEU A 60 17.45 1.89 0.20
C LEU A 60 17.75 0.45 -0.22
N TYR A 61 16.73 -0.40 -0.25
CA TYR A 61 16.81 -1.77 -0.73
C TYR A 61 17.36 -1.83 -2.17
N ASP A 62 16.80 -1.02 -3.09
CA ASP A 62 17.21 -0.97 -4.49
C ASP A 62 18.66 -0.47 -4.67
N LYS A 63 19.20 0.23 -3.67
CA LYS A 63 20.59 0.69 -3.63
C LYS A 63 21.55 -0.32 -2.96
N GLY A 64 21.03 -1.43 -2.44
CA GLY A 64 21.78 -2.44 -1.70
C GLY A 64 22.04 -2.10 -0.22
N ASN A 65 21.42 -1.04 0.29
CA ASN A 65 21.53 -0.61 1.70
C ASN A 65 20.54 -1.39 2.56
N TYR A 66 20.78 -2.68 2.72
CA TYR A 66 19.82 -3.60 3.34
C TYR A 66 19.62 -3.34 4.84
N GLU A 67 20.67 -2.96 5.57
CA GLU A 67 20.59 -2.72 7.01
C GLU A 67 19.66 -1.53 7.32
N GLU A 68 19.84 -0.41 6.64
CA GLU A 68 18.96 0.75 6.79
C GLU A 68 17.56 0.50 6.20
N SER A 69 17.47 -0.30 5.14
CA SER A 69 16.18 -0.68 4.55
C SER A 69 15.32 -1.48 5.52
N VAL A 70 15.91 -2.42 6.27
CA VAL A 70 15.17 -3.24 7.24
C VAL A 70 14.53 -2.37 8.31
N MET A 71 15.26 -1.38 8.84
CA MET A 71 14.71 -0.46 9.84
C MET A 71 13.46 0.28 9.34
N LEU A 72 13.48 0.74 8.08
CA LEU A 72 12.33 1.42 7.47
C LEU A 72 11.15 0.49 7.20
N PHE A 73 11.42 -0.78 6.85
CA PHE A 73 10.36 -1.77 6.68
C PHE A 73 9.70 -2.13 8.01
N GLU A 74 10.46 -2.28 9.10
CA GLU A 74 9.91 -2.50 10.44
C GLU A 74 9.07 -1.30 10.92
N GLU A 75 9.53 -0.08 10.64
CA GLU A 75 8.77 1.15 10.91
C GLU A 75 7.46 1.18 10.10
N ALA A 76 7.52 0.79 8.82
CA ALA A 76 6.34 0.71 7.97
C ALA A 76 5.31 -0.29 8.50
N LEU A 77 5.74 -1.49 8.90
CA LEU A 77 4.88 -2.51 9.50
C LEU A 77 4.23 -2.00 10.79
N THR A 78 5.02 -1.41 11.69
CA THR A 78 4.51 -0.86 12.96
C THR A 78 3.42 0.19 12.73
N LYS A 79 3.67 1.12 11.80
CA LYS A 79 2.70 2.16 11.43
C LYS A 79 1.49 1.60 10.68
N TYR A 80 1.67 0.53 9.91
CA TYR A 80 0.60 -0.14 9.19
C TYR A 80 -0.37 -0.79 10.17
N TYR A 81 0.12 -1.56 11.14
CA TYR A 81 -0.74 -2.21 12.14
C TYR A 81 -1.57 -1.21 12.93
N ARG A 82 -0.98 -0.06 13.29
CA ARG A 82 -1.75 1.03 13.92
C ARG A 82 -2.86 1.54 13.01
N ALA A 83 -2.55 1.81 11.74
CA ALA A 83 -3.54 2.28 10.78
C ALA A 83 -4.63 1.23 10.48
N ASP A 84 -4.29 -0.06 10.50
CA ASP A 84 -5.24 -1.16 10.33
C ASP A 84 -6.21 -1.24 11.52
N VAL A 85 -5.72 -1.12 12.75
CA VAL A 85 -6.57 -1.06 13.95
C VAL A 85 -7.51 0.15 13.90
N GLU A 86 -6.99 1.33 13.54
CA GLU A 86 -7.80 2.55 13.39
C GLU A 86 -8.87 2.39 12.30
N CYS A 87 -8.51 1.78 11.16
CA CYS A 87 -9.44 1.50 10.06
C CYS A 87 -10.56 0.55 10.48
N ARG A 88 -10.22 -0.48 11.26
CA ARG A 88 -11.16 -1.53 11.70
C ARG A 88 -11.98 -1.17 12.92
N ALA A 89 -11.72 -0.04 13.57
CA ALA A 89 -12.37 0.33 14.83
C ALA A 89 -13.91 0.39 14.76
N LEU A 90 -14.48 0.62 13.57
CA LEU A 90 -15.92 0.65 13.32
C LEU A 90 -16.41 -0.49 12.40
N CYS A 91 -15.53 -1.44 12.07
CA CYS A 91 -15.94 -2.60 11.30
C CYS A 91 -16.66 -3.60 12.20
N GLU A 92 -17.71 -4.25 11.68
CA GLU A 92 -18.44 -5.32 12.38
C GLU A 92 -17.58 -6.58 12.63
N GLY A 93 -16.39 -6.63 12.03
CA GLY A 93 -15.51 -7.79 12.07
C GLY A 93 -15.97 -8.91 11.12
N PRO A 94 -15.37 -10.10 11.24
CA PRO A 94 -15.82 -11.26 10.49
C PRO A 94 -17.28 -11.60 10.83
N GLN A 95 -18.12 -11.80 9.82
CA GLN A 95 -19.49 -12.28 10.04
C GLN A 95 -19.45 -13.69 10.64
N HIS A 96 -20.05 -13.87 11.82
CA HIS A 96 -20.22 -15.17 12.44
C HIS A 96 -21.64 -15.66 12.18
N PHE A 97 -21.81 -16.59 11.24
CA PHE A 97 -23.08 -17.25 10.99
C PHE A 97 -23.22 -18.47 11.91
N GLU A 98 -23.89 -18.30 13.06
CA GLU A 98 -24.11 -19.42 14.01
C GLU A 98 -24.82 -20.61 13.34
N GLU A 99 -25.70 -20.37 12.37
CA GLU A 99 -26.43 -21.40 11.62
C GLU A 99 -25.53 -22.25 10.70
N GLN A 100 -24.35 -21.77 10.33
CA GLN A 100 -23.38 -22.48 9.49
C GLN A 100 -22.27 -23.18 10.29
N SER A 101 -22.36 -23.18 11.62
CA SER A 101 -21.41 -23.87 12.51
C SER A 101 -21.24 -25.35 12.14
N HIS A 102 -22.32 -26.00 11.69
CA HIS A 102 -22.30 -27.39 11.23
C HIS A 102 -21.43 -27.62 9.97
N VAL A 103 -21.19 -26.59 9.16
CA VAL A 103 -20.34 -26.66 7.95
C VAL A 103 -18.85 -26.54 8.32
N LEU A 104 -18.55 -25.86 9.42
CA LEU A 104 -17.20 -25.78 10.02
C LEU A 104 -16.88 -27.00 10.89
N TYR A 105 -17.89 -27.77 11.30
CA TYR A 105 -17.73 -29.01 12.04
C TYR A 105 -17.13 -30.09 11.13
N LYS A 106 -15.81 -30.28 11.25
CA LYS A 106 -15.13 -31.42 10.64
C LYS A 106 -15.30 -32.64 11.54
N TYR A 107 -16.22 -33.53 11.19
CA TYR A 107 -16.28 -34.85 11.79
C TYR A 107 -14.91 -35.52 11.68
N ASN A 108 -14.37 -35.99 12.79
CA ASN A 108 -13.21 -36.85 12.75
C ASN A 108 -13.66 -38.30 12.49
N LEU A 109 -12.77 -39.14 11.96
CA LEU A 109 -13.11 -40.52 11.59
C LEU A 109 -13.66 -41.33 12.77
N TYR A 110 -13.20 -41.07 14.00
CA TYR A 110 -13.63 -41.76 15.21
C TYR A 110 -15.09 -41.48 15.58
N GLU A 111 -15.54 -40.24 15.39
CA GLU A 111 -16.95 -39.82 15.56
C GLU A 111 -17.88 -40.43 14.51
N LEU A 112 -17.36 -40.77 13.33
CA LEU A 112 -18.16 -41.36 12.24
C LEU A 112 -18.30 -42.89 12.33
N ILE A 113 -17.43 -43.56 13.10
CA ILE A 113 -17.35 -45.03 13.16
C ILE A 113 -17.67 -45.62 14.54
N SER A 114 -18.02 -44.78 15.52
CA SER A 114 -18.57 -45.22 16.82
C SER A 114 -20.09 -45.15 16.80
#